data_AF-A0A9D7YR76-F1
#
_entry.id   AF-A0A9D7YR76-F1
#
_cell.length_a   1.000
_cell.length_b   1.000
_cell.length_c   1.000
_cell.angle_alpha   90.00
_cell.angle_beta   90.00
_cell.angle_gamma   90.00
#
_symmetry.space_group_name_H-M   'P 1'
#
loop_
_entity.id
_entity.type
_entity.pdbx_description
1 polymer ?
#
loop_
_entity_poly.entity_id
_entity_poly.type
_entity_poly.pdbx_seq_one_letter_code
_entity_poly.pdbx_strand_id
1 'polypeptide(L)'
;MTRALIARKSTETTSLKDAHVDADPYLRKLHYRAHHRGTREADAMIGGFFDRHAAAWGATEFEWFERLLEEQDVDIMAWALGTAEPDPAFKGSMMDALQKLNFISLPDGSNSTGA
;
A
#
# COMPACT_ATOMS: atom_id res chain seq x y z
N MET A 1 24.20 -47.77 13.31
CA MET A 1 24.96 -47.13 12.22
C MET A 1 23.97 -46.61 11.17
N THR A 2 24.15 -45.36 10.71
CA THR A 2 23.57 -44.74 9.48
C THR A 2 22.15 -44.12 9.60
N ARG A 3 22.02 -42.79 9.85
CA ARG A 3 21.82 -41.63 8.91
C ARG A 3 20.48 -41.68 8.13
N ALA A 4 19.48 -40.86 8.48
CA ALA A 4 19.23 -39.44 8.11
C ALA A 4 18.40 -39.27 6.83
N LEU A 5 17.24 -38.60 6.90
CA LEU A 5 16.81 -37.64 5.88
C LEU A 5 15.70 -36.70 6.41
N ILE A 6 16.11 -35.45 6.65
CA ILE A 6 15.27 -34.28 6.89
C ILE A 6 14.84 -33.77 5.51
N ALA A 7 13.54 -33.80 5.20
CA ALA A 7 12.99 -33.14 4.03
C ALA A 7 12.83 -31.64 4.33
N ARG A 8 13.89 -30.89 4.08
CA ARG A 8 13.93 -29.41 4.10
C ARG A 8 13.27 -28.93 2.80
N LYS A 9 12.06 -28.37 2.84
CA LYS A 9 11.51 -27.64 1.68
C LYS A 9 11.98 -26.20 1.78
N SER A 10 12.72 -25.81 0.75
CA SER A 10 13.53 -24.60 0.57
C SER A 10 12.86 -23.31 1.04
N THR A 11 13.49 -22.63 2.00
CA THR A 11 13.47 -21.17 2.10
C THR A 11 14.61 -20.67 1.22
N GLU A 12 14.33 -20.36 -0.04
CA GLU A 12 15.27 -19.64 -0.89
C GLU A 12 15.12 -18.15 -0.57
N THR A 13 15.90 -17.74 0.43
CA THR A 13 16.13 -16.36 0.80
C THR A 13 17.08 -15.75 -0.24
N THR A 14 16.56 -15.32 -1.38
CA THR A 14 17.36 -14.58 -2.38
C THR A 14 17.00 -13.11 -2.34
N SER A 15 17.94 -12.37 -1.78
CA SER A 15 18.09 -10.93 -1.76
C SER A 15 18.07 -10.34 -3.18
N LEU A 16 16.94 -9.75 -3.57
CA LEU A 16 16.72 -8.91 -4.77
C LEU A 16 16.05 -7.57 -4.41
N LYS A 17 15.93 -7.26 -3.11
CA LYS A 17 14.91 -6.37 -2.55
C LYS A 17 15.08 -4.87 -2.80
N ASP A 18 16.28 -4.38 -3.13
CA ASP A 18 16.53 -2.93 -3.15
C ASP A 18 16.65 -2.31 -4.56
N ALA A 19 16.63 -3.11 -5.63
CA ALA A 19 16.96 -2.64 -7.00
C ALA A 19 15.80 -2.70 -8.02
N HIS A 20 14.64 -3.23 -7.66
CA HIS A 20 13.62 -3.61 -8.65
C HIS A 20 12.41 -2.68 -8.76
N VAL A 21 12.13 -1.81 -7.77
CA VAL A 21 10.98 -0.89 -7.84
C VAL A 21 11.10 0.08 -9.02
N ASP A 22 12.29 0.61 -9.26
CA ASP A 22 12.58 1.49 -10.40
C ASP A 22 12.87 0.75 -11.71
N ALA A 23 13.11 -0.56 -11.68
CA ALA A 23 13.46 -1.37 -12.86
C ALA A 23 12.25 -2.11 -13.47
N ASP A 24 11.23 -2.44 -12.66
CA ASP A 24 10.06 -3.19 -13.08
C ASP A 24 9.00 -2.30 -13.77
N PRO A 25 8.67 -2.53 -15.06
CA PRO A 25 7.56 -1.85 -15.73
C PRO A 25 6.23 -1.98 -14.99
N TYR A 26 6.00 -3.10 -14.30
CA TYR A 26 4.79 -3.33 -13.52
C TYR A 26 4.71 -2.40 -12.31
N LEU A 27 5.77 -2.31 -11.51
CA LEU A 27 5.82 -1.47 -10.32
C LEU A 27 5.75 0.02 -10.68
N ARG A 28 6.42 0.43 -11.76
CA ARG A 28 6.28 1.80 -12.28
C ARG A 28 4.84 2.14 -12.68
N LYS A 29 4.11 1.19 -13.28
CA LYS A 29 2.70 1.38 -13.64
C LYS A 29 1.83 1.54 -12.40
N LEU A 30 2.03 0.71 -11.38
CA LEU A 30 1.28 0.81 -10.12
C LEU A 30 1.59 2.13 -9.38
N HIS A 31 2.86 2.49 -9.27
CA HIS A 31 3.29 3.76 -8.70
C HIS A 31 2.66 4.94 -9.44
N TYR A 32 2.74 4.98 -10.77
CA TYR A 32 2.10 6.03 -11.56
C TYR A 32 0.60 6.12 -11.27
N ARG A 33 -0.12 4.99 -11.28
CA ARG A 33 -1.57 4.96 -11.00
C ARG A 33 -1.91 5.37 -9.57
N ALA A 34 -1.05 5.10 -8.59
CA ALA A 34 -1.24 5.49 -7.20
C ALA A 34 -1.10 7.02 -6.99
N HIS A 35 -0.26 7.66 -7.79
CA HIS A 35 0.05 9.10 -7.72
C HIS A 35 -0.69 9.96 -8.78
N HIS A 36 -1.54 9.34 -9.61
CA HIS A 36 -2.34 10.03 -10.64
C HIS A 36 -3.83 9.67 -10.50
N ARG A 37 -4.38 10.02 -9.34
CA ARG A 37 -5.79 9.92 -8.96
C ARG A 37 -6.51 11.24 -9.28
N GLY A 38 -7.83 11.25 -9.09
CA GLY A 38 -8.68 12.40 -9.40
C GLY A 38 -8.59 13.54 -8.39
N THR A 39 -8.05 13.30 -7.18
CA THR A 39 -7.88 14.32 -6.14
C THR A 39 -6.50 14.26 -5.51
N ARG A 40 -5.99 15.42 -5.07
CA ARG A 40 -4.67 15.52 -4.43
C ARG A 40 -4.62 14.76 -3.11
N GLU A 41 -5.74 14.69 -2.42
CA GLU A 41 -5.90 13.96 -1.17
C GLU A 41 -5.79 12.45 -1.41
N ALA A 42 -6.41 11.94 -2.48
CA ALA A 42 -6.30 10.54 -2.86
C ALA A 42 -4.87 10.21 -3.32
N ASP A 43 -4.22 11.09 -4.09
CA ASP A 43 -2.81 10.94 -4.48
C ASP A 43 -1.90 10.83 -3.25
N ALA A 44 -2.04 11.76 -2.31
CA ALA A 44 -1.21 11.78 -1.11
C ALA A 44 -1.44 10.54 -0.23
N MET A 45 -2.68 10.07 -0.13
CA MET A 45 -3.05 8.91 0.68
C MET A 45 -2.60 7.60 0.04
N ILE A 46 -2.99 7.36 -1.22
CA ILE A 46 -2.76 6.10 -1.93
C ILE A 46 -1.31 6.00 -2.39
N GLY A 47 -0.76 7.09 -2.95
CA GLY A 47 0.65 7.20 -3.32
C GLY A 47 1.55 7.10 -2.10
N GLY A 48 1.24 7.81 -1.02
CA GLY A 48 2.01 7.72 0.23
C GLY A 48 1.99 6.33 0.87
N PHE A 49 0.90 5.58 0.74
CA PHE A 49 0.83 4.18 1.16
C PHE A 49 1.75 3.29 0.34
N PHE A 50 1.73 3.43 -0.99
CA PHE A 50 2.62 2.70 -1.88
C PHE A 50 4.09 3.00 -1.53
N ASP A 51 4.47 4.27 -1.46
CA ASP A 51 5.86 4.67 -1.21
C ASP A 51 6.40 4.15 0.13
N ARG A 52 5.54 4.11 1.16
CA ARG A 52 5.93 3.66 2.49
C ARG A 52 5.98 2.14 2.64
N HIS A 53 5.10 1.41 1.96
CA HIS A 53 4.89 -0.02 2.24
C HIS A 53 5.30 -0.95 1.09
N ALA A 54 5.35 -0.49 -0.16
CA ALA A 54 5.61 -1.32 -1.33
C ALA A 54 6.97 -2.05 -1.28
N ALA A 55 7.98 -1.48 -0.63
CA ALA A 55 9.28 -2.14 -0.45
C ALA A 55 9.21 -3.45 0.36
N ALA A 56 8.17 -3.61 1.20
CA ALA A 56 7.96 -4.80 2.02
C ALA A 56 6.93 -5.78 1.42
N TRP A 57 6.25 -5.41 0.33
CA TRP A 57 5.19 -6.20 -0.27
C TRP A 57 5.72 -7.41 -1.04
N GLY A 58 4.95 -8.50 -0.99
CA GLY A 58 5.07 -9.64 -1.88
C GLY A 58 4.06 -9.57 -3.02
N ALA A 59 3.99 -10.62 -3.83
CA ALA A 59 3.10 -10.68 -4.99
C ALA A 59 1.62 -10.49 -4.60
N THR A 60 1.18 -11.08 -3.48
CA THR A 60 -0.21 -11.00 -3.03
C THR A 60 -0.61 -9.58 -2.61
N GLU A 61 0.29 -8.83 -1.96
CA GLU A 61 0.03 -7.44 -1.60
C GLU A 61 -0.01 -6.53 -2.84
N PHE A 62 0.83 -6.79 -3.85
CA PHE A 62 0.77 -6.07 -5.12
C PHE A 62 -0.52 -6.37 -5.89
N GLU A 63 -0.97 -7.62 -5.95
CA GLU A 63 -2.26 -7.99 -6.55
C GLU A 63 -3.43 -7.31 -5.84
N TRP A 64 -3.40 -7.27 -4.50
CA TRP A 64 -4.40 -6.56 -3.70
C TRP A 64 -4.41 -5.06 -4.01
N PHE A 65 -3.23 -4.45 -4.09
CA PHE A 65 -3.10 -3.02 -4.36
C PHE A 65 -3.51 -2.67 -5.79
N GLU A 66 -3.15 -3.49 -6.77
CA GLU A 66 -3.59 -3.31 -8.16
C GLU A 66 -5.11 -3.30 -8.28
N ARG A 67 -5.79 -4.22 -7.58
CA ARG A 67 -7.25 -4.24 -7.49
C ARG A 67 -7.82 -3.01 -6.78
N LEU A 68 -7.19 -2.57 -5.68
CA LEU A 68 -7.62 -1.36 -4.99
C LEU A 68 -7.59 -0.15 -5.93
N LEU A 69 -6.57 -0.05 -6.81
CA LEU A 69 -6.46 1.04 -7.78
C LEU A 69 -7.53 1.04 -8.89
N GLU A 70 -8.34 -0.02 -9.01
CA GLU A 70 -9.50 -0.07 -9.90
C GLU A 70 -10.75 0.58 -9.29
N GLU A 71 -10.77 0.73 -7.96
CA GLU A 71 -11.86 1.38 -7.24
C GLU A 71 -11.80 2.90 -7.36
N GLN A 72 -12.93 3.57 -7.08
CA GLN A 72 -13.00 5.02 -7.12
C GLN A 72 -12.33 5.66 -5.90
N ASP A 73 -11.75 6.83 -6.10
CA ASP A 73 -11.05 7.58 -5.05
C ASP A 73 -11.91 7.83 -3.82
N VAL A 74 -13.18 8.19 -4.03
CA VAL A 74 -14.13 8.45 -2.94
C VAL A 74 -14.35 7.22 -2.07
N ASP A 75 -14.40 6.04 -2.68
CA ASP A 75 -14.66 4.78 -1.99
C ASP A 75 -13.41 4.35 -1.20
N ILE A 76 -12.23 4.39 -1.86
CA ILE A 76 -10.94 4.08 -1.20
C ILE A 76 -10.70 5.01 -0.01
N MET A 77 -10.94 6.31 -0.18
CA MET A 77 -10.79 7.28 0.90
C MET A 77 -11.80 7.04 2.02
N ALA A 78 -13.05 6.69 1.71
CA ALA A 78 -14.05 6.40 2.74
C ALA A 78 -13.68 5.16 3.57
N TRP A 79 -13.12 4.13 2.93
CA TRP A 79 -12.61 2.95 3.63
C TRP A 79 -11.39 3.25 4.47
N ALA A 80 -10.43 4.01 3.93
CA ALA A 80 -9.22 4.40 4.63
C ALA A 80 -9.55 5.26 5.87
N LEU A 81 -10.46 6.22 5.74
CA LEU A 81 -10.91 7.09 6.83
C LEU A 81 -11.85 6.37 7.83
N GLY A 82 -12.29 5.15 7.50
CA GLY A 82 -13.26 4.40 8.31
C GLY A 82 -14.66 5.01 8.32
N THR A 83 -14.98 5.88 7.35
CA THR A 83 -16.32 6.47 7.20
C THR A 83 -17.28 5.56 6.43
N ALA A 84 -16.74 4.55 5.72
CA ALA A 84 -17.47 3.46 5.13
C ALA A 84 -16.79 2.12 5.41
N GLU A 85 -17.57 1.03 5.43
CA GLU A 85 -16.98 -0.30 5.51
C GLU A 85 -16.35 -0.70 4.16
N PRO A 86 -15.12 -1.22 4.17
CA PRO A 86 -14.51 -1.78 2.96
C PRO A 86 -15.26 -3.01 2.48
N ASP A 87 -15.26 -3.22 1.17
CA ASP A 87 -15.74 -4.47 0.57
C ASP A 87 -15.03 -5.67 1.22
N PRO A 88 -15.72 -6.79 1.49
CA PRO A 88 -15.10 -8.03 1.97
C PRO A 88 -13.82 -8.44 1.23
N ALA A 89 -13.68 -8.15 -0.06
CA ALA A 89 -12.48 -8.43 -0.83
C ALA A 89 -11.26 -7.61 -0.41
N PHE A 90 -11.47 -6.43 0.19
CA PHE A 90 -10.41 -5.55 0.67
C PHE A 90 -10.19 -5.63 2.18
N LYS A 91 -11.09 -6.27 2.93
CA LYS A 91 -10.92 -6.51 4.38
C LYS A 91 -9.63 -7.31 4.66
N GLY A 92 -8.85 -6.88 5.64
CA GLY A 92 -7.65 -7.59 6.08
C GLY A 92 -6.49 -6.65 6.45
N SER A 93 -5.31 -7.24 6.65
CA SER A 93 -4.14 -6.52 7.16
C SER A 93 -3.66 -5.37 6.27
N MET A 94 -3.89 -5.44 4.96
CA MET A 94 -3.56 -4.37 4.02
C MET A 94 -4.47 -3.15 4.20
N MET A 95 -5.78 -3.36 4.34
CA MET A 95 -6.72 -2.29 4.66
C MET A 95 -6.48 -1.73 6.07
N ASP A 96 -6.18 -2.59 7.04
CA ASP A 96 -5.82 -2.12 8.39
C ASP A 96 -4.55 -1.25 8.36
N ALA A 97 -3.59 -1.57 7.48
CA ALA A 97 -2.38 -0.77 7.30
C ALA A 97 -2.70 0.56 6.61
N LEU A 98 -3.58 0.56 5.61
CA LEU A 98 -4.06 1.76 4.93
C LEU A 98 -4.79 2.70 5.91
N GLN A 99 -5.65 2.17 6.77
CA GLN A 99 -6.37 2.93 7.80
C GLN A 99 -5.44 3.47 8.91
N LYS A 100 -4.33 2.77 9.19
CA LYS A 100 -3.32 3.17 10.18
C LYS A 100 -2.35 4.24 9.69
N LEU A 101 -2.36 4.58 8.39
CA LEU A 101 -1.72 5.79 7.93
C LEU A 101 -2.47 6.96 8.54
N ASN A 102 -2.02 7.39 9.73
CA ASN A 102 -2.44 8.62 10.37
C ASN A 102 -2.28 9.73 9.33
N PHE A 103 -3.41 10.10 8.74
CA PHE A 103 -3.52 10.97 7.58
C PHE A 103 -2.66 12.20 7.78
N ILE A 104 -1.77 12.42 6.83
CA ILE A 104 -0.77 13.49 6.74
C ILE A 104 -1.32 14.79 7.35
N SER A 105 -0.52 15.41 8.24
CA SER A 105 -0.67 16.82 8.61
C SER A 105 -0.89 17.64 7.36
N LEU A 106 -2.12 18.14 7.16
CA LEU A 106 -2.32 19.37 6.41
C LEU A 106 -1.31 20.37 7.00
N PRO A 107 -0.44 21.05 6.22
CA PRO A 107 0.21 22.22 6.75
C PRO A 107 -0.93 23.16 7.16
N ASP A 108 -1.08 23.40 8.47
CA ASP A 108 -2.19 24.14 9.04
C ASP A 108 -2.33 25.49 8.33
N GLY A 109 -3.26 25.56 7.39
CA GLY A 109 -3.65 26.76 6.70
C GLY A 109 -4.79 27.44 7.44
N SER A 110 -4.64 27.78 8.73
CA SER A 110 -5.55 28.72 9.39
C SER A 110 -4.88 29.51 10.50
N ASN A 111 -4.87 30.81 10.24
CA ASN A 111 -4.38 31.95 11.01
C ASN A 111 -5.31 32.31 12.19
N SER A 112 -4.87 33.25 13.04
CA SER A 112 -5.62 34.04 14.05
C SER A 112 -5.87 33.45 15.45
N THR A 113 -5.01 33.84 16.41
CA THR A 113 -5.44 34.06 17.81
C THR A 113 -5.71 35.56 17.97
N GLY A 114 -6.99 35.92 18.00
CA GLY A 114 -7.48 37.16 18.56
C GLY A 114 -8.46 36.82 19.67
N ALA A 115 -8.03 37.00 20.92
CA ALA A 115 -8.82 37.33 22.12
C ALA A 115 -7.86 37.50 23.30
#